data_AF-M5PEJ3-F1
#
_entry.id   AF-M5PEJ3-F1
#
_cell.length_a   1.000
_cell.length_b   1.000
_cell.length_c   1.000
_cell.angle_alpha   90.00
_cell.angle_beta   90.00
_cell.angle_gamma   90.00
#
_symmetry.space_group_name_H-M   'P 1'
#
loop_
_entity.id
_entity.type
_entity.pdbx_description
1 polymer ?
#
loop_
_entity_poly.entity_id
_entity_poly.type
_entity_poly.pdbx_seq_one_letter_code
_entity_poly.pdbx_strand_id
1 'polypeptide(L)'
;MNEVDCFFYEAGHGDFVHSFFSTISYHLEKDGWGTKHPLLMNDLYHNKLKWSDVPEARENLKEIEAELSKLAPEMVIWDIEDLSKNPPWGNNISPKVTNLSNYFATSDGKTFFEVLYKAMDASEEDKCDMTIQNV
;
A
#
# COMPACT_ATOMS: atom_id res chain seq x y z
N MET A 1 -16.91 -2.21 28.59
CA MET A 1 -15.69 -2.51 27.81
C MET A 1 -16.06 -2.17 26.39
N ASN A 2 -15.51 -1.08 25.89
CA ASN A 2 -15.95 -0.49 24.63
C ASN A 2 -15.45 -1.39 23.49
N GLU A 3 -16.36 -1.75 22.59
CA GLU A 3 -16.01 -2.40 21.32
C GLU A 3 -15.01 -1.51 20.59
N VAL A 4 -13.88 -2.11 20.22
CA VAL A 4 -12.88 -1.46 19.37
C VAL A 4 -13.54 -1.35 18.01
N ASP A 5 -13.80 -0.13 17.55
CA ASP A 5 -14.24 0.15 16.19
C ASP A 5 -13.08 -0.23 15.23
N CYS A 6 -13.00 -1.51 14.90
CA CYS A 6 -12.07 -2.03 13.92
C CYS A 6 -12.61 -1.69 12.53
N PHE A 7 -12.04 -0.66 11.89
CA PHE A 7 -12.32 -0.40 10.48
C PHE A 7 -11.63 -1.46 9.63
N PHE A 8 -12.42 -2.42 9.14
CA PHE A 8 -11.95 -3.36 8.13
C PHE A 8 -12.07 -2.72 6.76
N TYR A 9 -10.93 -2.42 6.16
CA TYR A 9 -10.84 -2.17 4.74
C TYR A 9 -10.35 -3.46 4.09
N GLU A 10 -11.11 -4.00 3.14
CA GLU A 10 -10.65 -5.13 2.34
C GLU A 10 -9.43 -4.66 1.51
N ALA A 11 -8.23 -4.93 2.05
CA ALA A 11 -7.04 -5.01 1.24
C ALA A 11 -7.18 -6.28 0.38
N GLY A 12 -6.68 -6.26 -0.86
CA GLY A 12 -6.74 -7.43 -1.74
C GLY A 12 -6.09 -8.69 -1.13
N HIS A 13 -6.08 -9.80 -1.87
CA HIS A 13 -5.38 -11.04 -1.44
C HIS A 13 -3.97 -10.75 -0.91
N GLY A 14 -3.42 -11.55 0.00
CA GLY A 14 -2.09 -11.30 0.61
C GLY A 14 -0.98 -11.01 -0.42
N ASP A 15 -1.01 -11.67 -1.58
CA ASP A 15 -0.09 -11.44 -2.70
C ASP A 15 -0.21 -10.02 -3.29
N PHE A 16 -1.41 -9.43 -3.26
CA PHE A 16 -1.69 -8.07 -3.72
C PHE A 16 -1.07 -7.01 -2.82
N VAL A 17 -1.21 -7.16 -1.49
CA VAL A 17 -0.57 -6.27 -0.52
C VAL A 17 0.94 -6.38 -0.64
N HIS A 18 1.47 -7.61 -0.65
CA HIS A 18 2.89 -7.83 -0.84
C HIS A 18 3.41 -7.21 -2.15
N SER A 19 2.68 -7.35 -3.25
CA SER A 19 3.04 -6.73 -4.54
C SER A 19 3.06 -5.20 -4.48
N PHE A 20 2.13 -4.57 -3.77
CA PHE A 20 2.13 -3.11 -3.58
C PHE A 20 3.42 -2.63 -2.92
N PHE A 21 3.79 -3.23 -1.78
CA PHE A 21 5.02 -2.85 -1.08
C PHE A 21 6.29 -3.31 -1.83
N SER A 22 6.25 -4.44 -2.55
CA SER A 22 7.33 -4.86 -3.45
C SER A 22 7.59 -3.84 -4.56
N THR A 23 6.53 -3.30 -5.14
CA THR A 23 6.61 -2.25 -6.17
C THR A 23 7.23 -0.97 -5.60
N ILE A 24 6.84 -0.56 -4.39
CA ILE A 24 7.46 0.58 -3.69
C ILE A 24 8.94 0.30 -3.46
N SER A 25 9.28 -0.88 -2.92
CA SER A 25 10.66 -1.25 -2.61
C SER A 25 11.54 -1.19 -3.85
N TYR A 26 11.13 -1.82 -4.94
CA TYR A 26 11.95 -1.90 -6.14
C TYR A 26 12.26 -0.53 -6.74
N HIS A 27 11.27 0.35 -6.81
CA HIS A 27 11.39 1.61 -7.52
C HIS A 27 11.89 2.77 -6.65
N LEU A 28 11.55 2.77 -5.36
CA LEU A 28 11.70 3.93 -4.48
C LEU A 28 12.69 3.71 -3.32
N GLU A 29 13.06 2.46 -3.03
CA GLU A 29 13.93 2.07 -1.91
C GLU A 29 15.29 1.55 -2.40
N LYS A 30 16.14 2.46 -2.92
CA LYS A 30 17.42 2.11 -3.57
C LYS A 30 18.37 1.29 -2.70
N ASP A 31 18.32 1.50 -1.38
CA ASP A 31 19.19 0.83 -0.40
C ASP A 31 18.50 -0.40 0.23
N GLY A 32 17.31 -0.79 -0.27
CA GLY A 32 16.56 -1.94 0.19
C GLY A 32 15.33 -1.60 1.02
N TRP A 33 14.51 -2.63 1.29
CA TRP A 33 13.18 -2.52 1.89
C TRP A 33 13.13 -1.61 3.13
N GLY A 34 12.34 -0.53 3.04
CA GLY A 34 12.07 0.38 4.15
C GLY A 34 13.26 1.20 4.63
N THR A 35 14.24 1.46 3.78
CA THR A 35 15.37 2.35 4.09
C THR A 35 15.01 3.84 3.97
N LYS A 36 14.07 4.19 3.10
CA LYS A 36 13.57 5.55 2.82
C LYS A 36 12.21 5.82 3.47
N HIS A 37 11.26 4.88 3.42
CA HIS A 37 9.91 5.04 3.99
C HIS A 37 9.62 3.97 5.08
N PRO A 38 10.39 3.95 6.18
CA PRO A 38 10.31 2.89 7.19
C PRO A 38 8.94 2.78 7.86
N LEU A 39 8.20 3.88 8.05
CA LEU A 39 6.88 3.85 8.69
C LEU A 39 5.84 3.05 7.89
N LEU A 40 5.94 3.06 6.56
CA LEU A 40 5.06 2.28 5.70
C LEU A 40 5.60 0.87 5.48
N MET A 41 6.89 0.78 5.14
CA MET A 41 7.51 -0.47 4.70
C MET A 41 7.86 -1.41 5.86
N ASN A 42 8.30 -0.88 7.01
CA ASN A 42 8.71 -1.68 8.16
C ASN A 42 7.59 -1.77 9.20
N ASP A 43 6.94 -0.64 9.50
CA ASP A 43 5.95 -0.60 10.57
C ASP A 43 4.57 -1.08 10.07
N LEU A 44 3.97 -0.38 9.10
CA LEU A 44 2.62 -0.74 8.62
C LEU A 44 2.57 -2.12 7.97
N TYR A 45 3.53 -2.45 7.10
CA TYR A 45 3.52 -3.71 6.37
C TYR A 45 3.83 -4.94 7.24
N HIS A 46 4.81 -4.88 8.16
CA HIS A 46 5.19 -6.05 8.98
C HIS A 46 4.45 -6.15 10.32
N ASN A 47 3.93 -5.04 10.84
CA ASN A 47 3.39 -5.01 12.21
C ASN A 47 2.21 -4.05 12.34
N LYS A 48 2.49 -2.83 12.80
CA LYS A 48 1.49 -1.79 13.04
C LYS A 48 2.14 -0.42 12.85
N LEU A 49 1.37 0.51 12.29
CA LEU A 49 1.71 1.93 12.31
C LEU A 49 0.98 2.59 13.48
N LYS A 50 1.72 3.25 14.36
CA LYS A 50 1.09 3.95 15.50
C LYS A 50 0.33 5.17 15.00
N TRP A 51 -0.81 5.46 15.62
CA TRP A 51 -1.60 6.65 15.26
C TRP A 51 -0.79 7.95 15.38
N SER A 52 0.17 8.01 16.31
CA SER A 52 1.05 9.16 16.51
C SER A 52 1.98 9.43 15.33
N ASP A 53 2.28 8.40 14.55
CA ASP A 53 3.24 8.43 13.45
C ASP A 53 2.53 8.62 12.10
N VAL A 54 1.18 8.58 12.07
CA VAL A 54 0.36 8.76 10.87
C VAL A 54 0.62 10.08 10.14
N PRO A 55 0.80 11.24 10.80
CA PRO A 55 1.10 12.48 10.07
C PRO A 55 2.35 12.37 9.20
N GLU A 56 3.41 11.72 9.69
CA GLU A 56 4.65 11.51 8.93
C GLU A 56 4.47 10.44 7.85
N ALA A 57 3.84 9.31 8.20
CA ALA A 57 3.54 8.24 7.25
C ALA A 57 2.64 8.71 6.09
N ARG A 58 1.74 9.68 6.33
CA ARG A 58 0.89 10.28 5.31
C ARG A 58 1.70 11.10 4.31
N GLU A 59 2.70 11.86 4.76
CA GLU A 59 3.60 12.57 3.84
C GLU A 59 4.46 11.59 3.03
N ASN A 60 4.94 10.51 3.65
CA ASN A 60 5.61 9.42 2.93
C ASN A 60 4.69 8.80 1.86
N LEU A 61 3.41 8.57 2.19
CA LEU A 61 2.45 7.97 1.28
C LEU A 61 2.15 8.88 0.07
N LYS A 62 2.04 10.20 0.29
CA LYS A 62 1.89 11.21 -0.78
C LYS A 62 3.08 11.22 -1.73
N GLU A 63 4.29 11.16 -1.18
CA GLU A 63 5.50 11.10 -2.00
C GLU A 63 5.54 9.83 -2.85
N ILE A 64 5.25 8.67 -2.24
CA ILE A 64 5.19 7.38 -2.93
C ILE A 64 4.14 7.43 -4.05
N GLU A 65 2.93 7.90 -3.76
CA GLU A 65 1.85 8.01 -4.75
C GLU A 65 2.28 8.89 -5.94
N ALA A 66 2.90 10.04 -5.65
CA ALA A 66 3.38 10.96 -6.67
C ALA A 66 4.48 10.33 -7.54
N GLU A 67 5.43 9.60 -6.96
CA GLU A 67 6.48 8.92 -7.74
C GLU A 67 5.92 7.74 -8.55
N LEU A 68 5.05 6.90 -7.97
CA LEU A 68 4.43 5.79 -8.68
C LEU A 68 3.49 6.27 -9.80
N SER A 69 2.89 7.45 -9.69
CA SER A 69 2.04 8.03 -10.75
C SER A 69 2.79 8.30 -12.07
N LYS A 70 4.13 8.39 -12.01
CA LYS A 70 5.00 8.63 -13.17
C LYS A 70 5.40 7.33 -13.87
N LEU A 71 5.08 6.17 -13.28
CA LEU A 71 5.51 4.87 -13.74
C LEU A 71 4.35 4.14 -14.42
N ALA A 72 4.60 3.57 -15.60
CA ALA A 72 3.64 2.80 -16.37
C ALA A 72 3.20 1.51 -15.63
N PRO A 73 1.96 1.02 -15.85
CA PRO A 73 1.43 -0.18 -15.19
C PRO A 73 2.30 -1.44 -15.33
N GLU A 74 3.02 -1.57 -16.43
CA GLU A 74 3.86 -2.72 -16.75
C GLU A 74 5.12 -2.81 -15.86
N MET A 75 5.44 -1.72 -15.14
CA MET A 75 6.55 -1.70 -14.17
C MET A 75 6.16 -2.25 -12.80
N VAL A 76 4.98 -2.85 -12.67
CA VAL A 76 4.57 -3.52 -11.43
C VAL A 76 5.54 -4.63 -11.06
N ILE A 77 5.83 -4.74 -9.77
CA ILE A 77 6.61 -5.85 -9.21
C ILE A 77 5.65 -6.71 -8.39
N TRP A 78 5.42 -7.94 -8.85
CA TRP A 78 4.53 -8.87 -8.16
C TRP A 78 5.13 -9.38 -6.86
N ASP A 79 6.42 -9.70 -6.89
CA ASP A 79 7.17 -10.26 -5.77
C ASP A 79 8.62 -9.78 -5.88
N ILE A 80 9.08 -9.03 -4.88
CA ILE A 80 10.45 -8.48 -4.85
C ILE A 80 11.51 -9.57 -4.60
N GLU A 81 11.12 -10.68 -3.98
CA GLU A 81 11.98 -11.82 -3.69
C GLU A 81 12.10 -12.76 -4.90
N ASP A 82 11.14 -12.72 -5.83
CA ASP A 82 11.16 -13.46 -7.09
C ASP A 82 10.60 -12.62 -8.27
N LEU A 83 11.49 -11.87 -8.91
CA LEU A 83 11.17 -11.01 -10.07
C LEU A 83 10.71 -11.79 -11.32
N SER A 84 10.72 -13.12 -11.31
CA SER A 84 10.15 -13.92 -12.40
C SER A 84 8.63 -14.09 -12.28
N LYS A 85 8.06 -13.84 -11.09
CA LYS A 85 6.62 -13.91 -10.86
C LYS A 85 5.91 -12.70 -11.49
N ASN A 86 4.68 -12.96 -11.92
CA ASN A 86 3.83 -11.99 -12.59
C ASN A 86 2.46 -11.99 -11.94
N PRO A 87 1.70 -10.88 -12.03
CA PRO A 87 0.33 -10.84 -11.55
C PRO A 87 -0.53 -11.92 -12.22
N PRO A 88 -1.49 -12.54 -11.51
CA PRO A 88 -2.27 -13.66 -12.03
C PRO A 88 -3.18 -13.27 -13.20
N TRP A 89 -3.49 -11.98 -13.37
CA TRP A 89 -4.22 -11.44 -14.52
C TRP A 89 -3.32 -11.09 -15.71
N GLY A 90 -1.99 -11.18 -15.57
CA GLY A 90 -1.02 -10.81 -16.61
C GLY A 90 -1.30 -9.40 -17.15
N ASN A 91 -1.49 -9.29 -18.46
CA ASN A 91 -1.76 -8.02 -19.16
C ASN A 91 -3.25 -7.64 -19.20
N ASN A 92 -4.14 -8.42 -18.59
CA ASN A 92 -5.57 -8.15 -18.57
C ASN A 92 -5.93 -7.17 -17.44
N ILE A 93 -5.44 -5.92 -17.56
CA ILE A 93 -5.72 -4.83 -16.63
C ILE A 93 -6.81 -3.90 -17.18
N SER A 94 -7.57 -3.28 -16.28
CA SER A 94 -8.60 -2.31 -16.64
C SER A 94 -7.99 -1.13 -17.41
N PRO A 95 -8.64 -0.59 -18.47
CA PRO A 95 -8.14 0.59 -19.18
C PRO A 95 -8.13 1.86 -18.33
N LYS A 96 -8.74 1.82 -17.13
CA LYS A 96 -8.66 2.91 -16.14
C LYS A 96 -7.31 2.91 -15.40
N VAL A 97 -6.58 1.79 -15.41
CA VAL A 97 -5.23 1.70 -14.85
C VAL A 97 -4.27 2.29 -15.88
N THR A 98 -3.66 3.41 -15.52
CA THR A 98 -2.81 4.20 -16.42
C THR A 98 -1.38 4.34 -15.91
N ASN A 99 -1.16 4.07 -14.63
CA ASN A 99 0.15 4.12 -13.97
C ASN A 99 0.14 3.28 -12.68
N LEU A 100 1.26 3.22 -11.96
CA LEU A 100 1.36 2.43 -10.73
C LEU A 100 0.58 3.02 -9.55
N SER A 101 0.25 4.33 -9.54
CA SER A 101 -0.54 4.92 -8.46
C SER A 101 -2.02 4.48 -8.47
N ASN A 102 -2.54 4.03 -9.61
CA ASN A 102 -3.89 3.47 -9.72
C ASN A 102 -3.94 1.99 -10.14
N TYR A 103 -2.79 1.31 -10.14
CA TYR A 103 -2.69 -0.11 -10.46
C TYR A 103 -3.38 -0.99 -9.41
N PHE A 104 -3.10 -0.70 -8.14
CA PHE A 104 -3.66 -1.41 -7.01
C PHE A 104 -5.02 -0.82 -6.69
N ALA A 105 -6.09 -1.46 -7.17
CA ALA A 105 -7.46 -1.05 -6.90
C ALA A 105 -8.34 -2.21 -6.41
N THR A 106 -9.31 -1.88 -5.56
CA THR A 106 -10.38 -2.77 -5.10
C THR A 106 -11.39 -3.03 -6.23
N SER A 107 -12.23 -4.05 -6.08
CA SER A 107 -13.26 -4.38 -7.07
C SER A 107 -14.31 -3.28 -7.27
N ASP A 108 -14.53 -2.41 -6.27
CA ASP A 108 -15.40 -1.23 -6.37
C ASP A 108 -14.70 0.00 -6.97
N GLY A 109 -13.43 -0.15 -7.39
CA GLY A 109 -12.67 0.83 -8.15
C GLY A 109 -11.93 1.87 -7.31
N LYS A 110 -11.86 1.70 -5.99
CA LYS A 110 -11.02 2.55 -5.13
C LYS A 110 -9.57 2.10 -5.22
N THR A 111 -8.63 3.03 -5.25
CA THR A 111 -7.21 2.67 -5.20
C THR A 111 -6.82 2.26 -3.79
N PHE A 112 -5.73 1.49 -3.67
CA PHE A 112 -5.19 1.14 -2.37
C PHE A 112 -4.67 2.37 -1.63
N PHE A 113 -4.22 3.41 -2.34
CA PHE A 113 -3.92 4.72 -1.74
C PHE A 113 -5.15 5.36 -1.09
N GLU A 114 -6.30 5.38 -1.77
CA GLU A 114 -7.56 5.90 -1.20
C GLU A 114 -7.97 5.13 0.06
N VAL A 115 -7.79 3.80 0.05
CA VAL A 115 -8.03 2.96 1.22
C VAL A 115 -7.10 3.33 2.37
N LEU A 116 -5.80 3.47 2.11
CA LEU A 116 -4.80 3.84 3.11
C LEU A 116 -5.05 5.24 3.70
N TYR A 117 -5.35 6.25 2.86
CA TYR A 117 -5.67 7.59 3.36
C TYR A 117 -6.91 7.59 4.25
N LYS A 118 -7.95 6.85 3.87
CA LYS A 118 -9.16 6.74 4.69
C LYS A 118 -8.89 6.04 6.02
N ALA A 119 -8.02 5.02 6.02
CA ALA A 119 -7.59 4.35 7.24
C ALA A 119 -6.73 5.28 8.13
N MET A 120 -5.88 6.12 7.53
CA MET A 120 -5.13 7.15 8.24
C MET A 120 -6.04 8.21 8.85
N ASP A 121 -7.09 8.66 8.13
CA ASP A 121 -8.07 9.61 8.66
C ASP A 121 -8.75 9.06 9.92
N ALA A 122 -9.22 7.81 9.87
CA ALA A 122 -9.83 7.14 11.02
C ALA A 122 -8.83 6.94 12.17
N SER A 123 -7.59 6.57 11.86
CA SER A 123 -6.51 6.40 12.85
C SER A 123 -6.23 7.69 13.63
N GLU A 124 -6.20 8.84 12.95
CA GLU A 124 -6.00 10.14 13.59
C GLU A 124 -7.22 10.60 14.40
N GLU A 125 -8.44 10.37 13.89
CA GLU A 125 -9.69 10.74 14.57
C GLU A 125 -9.88 9.95 15.88
N ASP A 126 -9.70 8.63 15.81
CA ASP A 126 -9.96 7.72 16.93
C ASP A 126 -8.72 7.40 17.77
N LYS A 127 -7.54 7.88 17.35
CA LYS A 127 -6.23 7.62 18.00
C LYS A 127 -5.95 6.14 18.15
N CYS A 128 -6.21 5.38 17.09
CA CYS A 128 -6.04 3.94 17.04
C CYS A 128 -4.92 3.54 16.06
N ASP A 129 -4.07 2.59 16.45
CA ASP A 129 -2.99 2.11 15.58
C ASP A 129 -3.55 1.39 14.34
N MET A 130 -2.88 1.55 13.20
CA MET A 130 -3.23 0.87 11.95
C MET A 130 -2.51 -0.47 11.83
N THR A 131 -3.21 -1.51 11.36
CA THR A 131 -2.63 -2.82 11.02
C THR A 131 -3.19 -3.28 9.68
N ILE A 132 -2.40 -4.07 8.95
CA ILE A 132 -2.88 -4.79 7.76
C ILE A 132 -3.04 -6.26 8.16
N GLN A 133 -4.22 -6.82 7.95
CA GLN A 133 -4.51 -8.22 8.21
C GLN A 133 -4.86 -8.91 6.90
N ASN A 134 -4.13 -9.98 6.57
CA ASN A 134 -4.52 -10.88 5.49
C ASN A 134 -5.67 -11.76 6.01
N VAL A 135 -6.84 -11.64 5.40
CA VAL A 135 -8.01 -12.50 5.65
C VAL A 135 -7.97 -13.77 4.82
#